data_AF-A0A537CCG2-F1
#
_entry.id   AF-A0A537CCG2-F1
#
_cell.length_a   1.000
_cell.length_b   1.000
_cell.length_c   1.000
_cell.angle_alpha   90.00
_cell.angle_beta   90.00
_cell.angle_gamma   90.00
#
_symmetry.space_group_name_H-M   'P 1'
#
loop_
_entity.id
_entity.type
_entity.pdbx_description
1 polymer ?
#
loop_
_entity_poly.entity_id
_entity_poly.type
_entity_poly.pdbx_seq_one_letter_code
_entity_poly.pdbx_strand_id
1 'polypeptide(L)'
;LMTLRHSLTPTRDMLGMVMRGAVPFVADTSLRSFRDVYDHSFQLLETIDNDRDRTSDVRDLYISLHSASTDNTIKVLTLVATIFLPLTLLAGIYGMNFTAGFFQPGSGDPLGFYILILAMFVISLGFVYYFKKSGWI
;
A
#
# COMPACT_ATOMS: atom_id res chain seq x y z
N LEU A 1 16.20 -7.48 16.49
CA LEU A 1 15.77 -6.69 17.67
C LEU A 1 15.27 -7.56 18.81
N MET A 2 14.27 -8.44 18.61
CA MET A 2 13.74 -9.32 19.68
C MET A 2 14.80 -10.21 20.35
N THR A 3 15.66 -10.84 19.56
CA THR A 3 16.75 -11.71 20.06
C THR A 3 17.80 -10.93 20.86
N LEU A 4 18.10 -9.69 20.43
CA LEU A 4 19.06 -8.81 21.10
C LEU A 4 18.53 -8.36 22.47
N ARG A 5 17.26 -7.93 22.52
CA ARG A 5 16.56 -7.60 23.77
C ARG A 5 16.50 -8.81 24.72
N HIS A 6 16.21 -10.00 24.21
CA HIS A 6 16.13 -11.22 25.00
C HIS A 6 17.48 -11.61 25.64
N SER A 7 18.60 -11.30 24.99
CA SER A 7 19.95 -11.53 25.55
C SER A 7 20.44 -10.41 26.50
N LEU A 8 20.02 -9.17 26.28
CA LEU A 8 20.42 -7.99 27.08
C LEU A 8 19.65 -7.83 28.39
N THR A 9 18.40 -8.30 28.43
CA THR A 9 17.55 -8.22 29.63
C THR A 9 18.14 -9.01 30.82
N PRO A 10 18.51 -10.30 30.67
CA PRO A 10 19.08 -11.07 31.78
C PRO A 10 20.47 -10.57 32.20
N THR A 11 21.28 -10.03 31.28
CA THR A 11 22.59 -9.44 31.61
C THR A 11 22.44 -8.15 32.42
N ARG A 12 21.48 -7.27 32.06
CA ARG A 12 21.10 -6.11 32.90
C ARG A 12 20.65 -6.53 34.29
N ASP A 13 19.82 -7.57 34.38
CA ASP A 13 19.27 -8.03 35.67
C ASP A 13 20.35 -8.66 36.57
N MET A 14 21.30 -9.41 35.98
CA MET A 14 22.49 -9.91 36.67
C MET A 14 23.39 -8.78 37.17
N LEU A 15 23.65 -7.76 36.33
CA LEU A 15 24.41 -6.57 36.72
C LEU A 15 23.73 -5.77 37.84
N GLY A 16 22.40 -5.65 37.79
CA GLY A 16 21.60 -5.03 38.85
C GLY A 16 21.61 -5.82 40.17
N MET A 17 21.76 -7.15 40.11
CA MET A 17 21.92 -7.99 41.30
C MET A 17 23.30 -7.80 41.96
N VAL A 18 24.36 -7.66 41.15
CA VAL A 18 25.71 -7.34 41.63
C VAL A 18 25.75 -5.97 42.30
N MET A 19 25.10 -4.96 41.70
CA MET A 19 25.03 -3.60 42.24
C MET A 19 24.25 -3.47 43.56
N ARG A 20 23.36 -4.42 43.89
CA ARG A 20 22.60 -4.46 45.15
C ARG A 20 23.36 -5.10 46.32
N GLY A 21 24.64 -5.42 46.13
CA GLY A 21 25.50 -5.99 47.19
C GLY A 21 25.30 -7.49 47.42
N ALA A 22 24.70 -8.21 46.46
CA ALA A 22 24.48 -9.66 46.58
C ALA A 22 25.77 -10.50 46.45
N VAL A 23 26.91 -9.89 46.12
CA VAL A 23 28.21 -10.57 45.97
C VAL A 23 29.22 -10.03 46.98
N PRO A 24 29.67 -10.84 47.97
CA PRO A 24 30.61 -10.43 49.01
C PRO A 24 32.03 -10.07 48.54
N PHE A 25 32.35 -10.25 47.25
CA PHE A 25 33.72 -10.27 46.72
C PHE A 25 34.09 -9.04 45.86
N VAL A 26 33.23 -8.02 45.77
CA VAL A 26 33.45 -6.84 44.90
C VAL A 26 33.96 -5.67 45.75
N ALA A 27 35.19 -5.23 45.49
CA ALA A 27 35.75 -4.03 46.11
C ALA A 27 34.98 -2.76 45.67
N ASP A 28 34.81 -1.78 46.57
CA ASP A 28 34.08 -0.53 46.32
C ASP A 28 34.56 0.22 45.07
N THR A 29 35.85 0.09 44.73
CA THR A 29 36.45 0.69 43.54
C THR A 29 35.94 0.09 42.23
N SER A 30 35.56 -1.20 42.23
CA SER A 30 35.07 -1.94 41.06
C SER A 30 33.57 -1.76 40.82
N LEU A 31 32.82 -1.32 41.84
CA LEU A 31 31.38 -1.02 41.73
C LEU A 31 31.10 0.12 40.74
N ARG A 32 32.03 1.08 40.60
CA ARG A 32 31.88 2.19 39.65
C ARG A 32 31.89 1.70 38.20
N SER A 33 32.78 0.78 37.86
CA SER A 33 32.84 0.18 36.51
C SER A 33 31.61 -0.70 36.23
N PHE A 34 31.09 -1.41 37.24
CA PHE A 34 29.84 -2.18 37.10
C PHE A 34 28.62 -1.29 36.88
N ARG A 35 28.57 -0.12 37.53
CA ARG A 35 27.52 0.88 37.31
C ARG A 35 27.54 1.41 35.89
N ASP A 36 28.71 1.74 35.38
CA ASP A 36 28.87 2.23 34.01
C ASP A 36 28.38 1.20 32.98
N VAL A 37 28.72 -0.09 33.16
CA VAL A 37 28.22 -1.16 32.28
C VAL A 37 26.71 -1.36 32.40
N TYR A 38 26.15 -1.20 33.61
CA TYR A 38 24.71 -1.25 33.83
C TYR A 38 23.99 -0.11 33.09
N ASP A 39 24.49 1.13 33.22
CA ASP A 39 23.92 2.31 32.57
C ASP A 39 24.00 2.20 31.04
N HIS A 40 25.13 1.75 30.50
CA HIS A 40 25.27 1.46 29.07
C HIS A 40 24.30 0.36 28.61
N SER A 41 24.13 -0.71 29.40
CA SER A 41 23.19 -1.80 29.06
C SER A 41 21.74 -1.30 29.03
N PHE A 42 21.39 -0.40 29.97
CA PHE A 42 20.08 0.23 30.01
C PHE A 42 19.84 1.13 28.79
N GLN A 43 20.82 1.97 28.46
CA GLN A 43 20.75 2.87 27.31
C GLN A 43 20.69 2.09 25.97
N LEU A 44 21.38 0.95 25.88
CA LEU A 44 21.29 0.05 24.73
C LEU A 44 19.89 -0.55 24.58
N LEU A 45 19.26 -0.97 25.68
CA LEU A 45 17.90 -1.51 25.67
C LEU A 45 16.88 -0.47 25.21
N GLU A 46 17.00 0.76 25.70
CA GLU A 46 16.14 1.87 25.28
C GLU A 46 16.33 2.22 23.80
N THR A 47 17.56 2.15 23.29
CA THR A 47 17.86 2.33 21.86
C THR A 47 17.22 1.21 21.02
N ILE A 48 17.30 -0.04 21.48
CA ILE A 48 16.70 -1.20 20.80
C ILE A 48 15.17 -1.08 20.74
N ASP A 49 14.53 -0.62 21.81
CA ASP A 49 13.08 -0.42 21.81
C ASP A 49 12.70 0.74 20.88
N ASN A 50 13.43 1.86 20.89
CA ASN A 50 13.21 2.95 19.94
C ASN A 50 13.38 2.52 18.47
N ASP A 51 14.40 1.72 18.16
CA ASP A 51 14.63 1.23 16.80
C ASP A 51 13.57 0.23 16.36
N ARG A 52 12.99 -0.53 17.31
CA ARG A 52 11.84 -1.39 17.04
C ARG A 52 10.63 -0.58 16.64
N ASP A 53 10.32 0.49 17.39
CA ASP A 53 9.17 1.34 17.10
C ASP A 53 9.35 2.01 15.72
N ARG A 54 10.54 2.55 15.44
CA ARG A 54 10.87 3.11 14.11
C ARG A 54 10.76 2.08 12.98
N THR A 55 11.17 0.84 13.21
CA THR A 55 11.05 -0.23 12.20
C THR A 55 9.58 -0.55 11.95
N SER A 56 8.73 -0.51 12.98
CA SER A 56 7.29 -0.67 12.82
C SER A 56 6.70 0.48 11.98
N ASP A 57 7.07 1.72 12.29
CA ASP A 57 6.60 2.89 11.54
C ASP A 57 7.00 2.82 10.06
N VAL A 58 8.25 2.44 9.77
CA VAL A 58 8.72 2.26 8.39
C VAL A 58 7.96 1.13 7.69
N ARG A 59 7.67 0.03 8.38
CA ARG A 59 6.86 -1.07 7.83
C ARG A 59 5.46 -0.58 7.48
N ASP A 60 4.83 0.18 8.36
CA ASP A 60 3.49 0.72 8.14
C ASP A 60 3.45 1.73 6.99
N LEU A 61 4.48 2.58 6.88
CA LEU A 61 4.68 3.45 5.72
C LEU A 61 4.87 2.66 4.42
N TYR A 62 5.68 1.59 4.44
CA TYR A 62 5.88 0.74 3.27
C TYR A 62 4.57 0.08 2.82
N ILE A 63 3.78 -0.45 3.76
CA ILE A 63 2.45 -1.02 3.47
C ILE A 63 1.55 0.05 2.86
N SER A 64 1.52 1.25 3.45
CA SER A 64 0.71 2.37 2.95
C SER A 64 1.08 2.77 1.51
N LEU A 65 2.38 2.91 1.22
CA LEU A 65 2.86 3.22 -0.14
C LEU A 65 2.53 2.10 -1.12
N HIS A 66 2.67 0.83 -0.71
CA HIS A 66 2.33 -0.30 -1.54
C HIS A 66 0.82 -0.37 -1.85
N SER A 67 -0.04 -0.13 -0.84
CA SER A 67 -1.48 0.01 -1.03
C SER A 67 -1.81 1.16 -1.99
N ALA A 68 -1.16 2.32 -1.84
CA ALA A 68 -1.35 3.45 -2.76
C ALA A 68 -0.99 3.10 -4.22
N SER A 69 0.06 2.30 -4.43
CA SER A 69 0.44 1.82 -5.77
C SER A 69 -0.59 0.82 -6.35
N THR A 70 -1.17 -0.02 -5.49
CA THR A 70 -2.20 -0.99 -5.86
C THR A 70 -3.50 -0.28 -6.25
N ASP A 71 -3.89 0.75 -5.50
CA ASP A 71 -5.04 1.60 -5.81
C ASP A 71 -4.91 2.24 -7.19
N ASN A 72 -3.72 2.68 -7.56
CA ASN A 72 -3.49 3.25 -8.90
C ASN A 72 -3.67 2.20 -10.00
N THR A 73 -3.20 0.97 -9.78
CA THR A 73 -3.34 -0.12 -10.76
C THR A 73 -4.81 -0.50 -10.98
N ILE A 74 -5.59 -0.60 -9.90
CA ILE A 74 -7.03 -0.89 -9.99
C ILE A 74 -7.76 0.27 -10.67
N LYS A 75 -7.43 1.53 -10.35
CA LYS A 75 -8.01 2.71 -11.01
C LYS A 75 -7.83 2.68 -12.53
N VAL A 76 -6.64 2.33 -13.02
CA VAL A 76 -6.37 2.22 -14.46
C VAL A 76 -7.23 1.12 -15.09
N LEU A 77 -7.32 -0.06 -14.46
CA LEU A 77 -8.14 -1.15 -14.98
C LEU A 77 -9.64 -0.79 -15.01
N THR A 78 -10.15 -0.16 -13.94
CA THR A 78 -11.55 0.30 -13.87
C THR A 78 -11.83 1.35 -14.94
N LEU A 79 -10.94 2.32 -15.14
CA LEU A 79 -11.08 3.35 -16.17
C LEU A 79 -11.19 2.73 -17.56
N VAL A 80 -10.30 1.80 -17.89
CA VAL A 80 -10.33 1.08 -19.16
C VAL A 80 -11.65 0.30 -19.27
N ALA A 81 -12.03 -0.48 -18.26
CA ALA A 81 -13.25 -1.27 -18.28
C ALA A 81 -14.53 -0.41 -18.44
N THR A 82 -14.64 0.72 -17.72
CA THR A 82 -15.81 1.61 -17.80
C THR A 82 -15.97 2.24 -19.19
N ILE A 83 -14.88 2.50 -19.91
CA ILE A 83 -14.95 2.96 -21.31
C ILE A 83 -15.30 1.80 -22.24
N PHE A 84 -14.64 0.66 -22.11
CA PHE A 84 -14.78 -0.45 -23.07
C PHE A 84 -16.07 -1.26 -22.92
N LEU A 85 -16.60 -1.44 -21.71
CA LEU A 85 -17.83 -2.23 -21.48
C LEU A 85 -19.06 -1.71 -22.25
N PRO A 86 -19.45 -0.41 -22.15
CA PRO A 86 -20.61 0.10 -22.88
C PRO A 86 -20.36 0.12 -24.40
N LEU A 87 -19.12 0.39 -24.83
CA LEU A 87 -18.74 0.35 -26.24
C LEU A 87 -18.84 -1.09 -26.79
N THR A 88 -18.37 -2.08 -26.04
CA THR A 88 -18.45 -3.50 -26.43
C THR A 88 -19.90 -3.98 -26.45
N LEU A 89 -20.74 -3.50 -25.52
CA LEU A 89 -22.17 -3.76 -25.55
C LEU A 89 -22.83 -3.21 -26.82
N LEU A 90 -22.53 -1.96 -27.19
CA LEU A 90 -23.05 -1.34 -28.41
C LEU A 90 -22.59 -2.07 -29.67
N ALA A 91 -21.30 -2.41 -29.75
CA ALA A 91 -20.75 -3.20 -30.85
C ALA A 91 -21.36 -4.61 -30.91
N GLY A 92 -21.59 -5.23 -29.75
CA GLY A 92 -22.24 -6.54 -29.63
C GLY A 92 -23.68 -6.51 -30.12
N ILE A 93 -24.48 -5.52 -29.69
CA ILE A 93 -25.86 -5.33 -30.16
C ILE A 93 -25.88 -5.09 -31.67
N TYR A 94 -24.95 -4.29 -32.21
CA TYR A 94 -24.86 -4.05 -33.65
C TYR A 94 -24.39 -5.26 -34.46
N GLY A 95 -23.59 -6.14 -33.84
CA GLY A 95 -23.13 -7.40 -34.43
C GLY A 95 -24.17 -8.52 -34.43
N MET A 96 -25.32 -8.32 -33.78
CA MET A 96 -26.43 -9.27 -33.83
C MET A 96 -27.15 -9.16 -35.18
N ASN A 97 -27.50 -10.30 -35.77
CA ASN A 97 -28.22 -10.38 -37.04
C ASN A 97 -29.68 -9.91 -36.90
N PHE A 98 -29.90 -8.60 -36.81
CA PHE A 98 -31.24 -8.00 -36.82
C PHE A 98 -31.72 -7.81 -38.27
N THR A 99 -32.82 -8.50 -38.61
CA THR A 99 -33.39 -8.55 -39.98
C THR A 99 -34.33 -7.37 -40.32
N ALA A 100 -34.57 -6.42 -39.41
CA ALA A 100 -35.48 -5.30 -39.69
C ALA A 100 -35.13 -4.02 -38.90
N GLY A 101 -34.68 -2.97 -39.59
CA GLY A 101 -34.65 -1.59 -39.08
C GLY A 101 -33.40 -0.76 -39.42
N PHE A 102 -33.42 0.51 -39.00
CA PHE A 102 -32.40 1.58 -39.17
C PHE A 102 -30.95 1.21 -38.80
N PHE A 103 -30.76 0.07 -38.13
CA PHE A 103 -29.49 -0.41 -37.59
C PHE A 103 -28.89 -1.59 -38.38
N GLN A 104 -29.47 -1.98 -39.52
CA GLN A 104 -28.89 -3.03 -40.35
C GLN A 104 -27.71 -2.48 -41.19
N PRO A 105 -26.49 -3.02 -41.04
CA PRO A 105 -25.42 -2.75 -41.99
C PRO A 105 -25.81 -3.35 -43.35
N GLY A 106 -26.03 -2.50 -44.35
CA GLY A 106 -26.34 -2.90 -45.73
C GLY A 106 -27.78 -2.74 -46.19
N SER A 107 -28.72 -2.24 -45.38
CA SER A 107 -30.07 -1.86 -45.85
C SER A 107 -30.13 -0.38 -46.22
N GLY A 108 -29.68 -0.02 -47.42
CA GLY A 108 -30.03 1.24 -48.11
C GLY A 108 -29.53 2.58 -47.53
N ASP A 109 -29.26 2.71 -46.23
CA ASP A 109 -28.86 3.96 -45.61
C ASP A 109 -27.57 3.80 -44.76
N PRO A 110 -26.40 4.26 -45.24
CA PRO A 110 -25.13 4.18 -44.52
C PRO A 110 -25.11 5.02 -43.22
N LEU A 111 -26.08 5.92 -43.04
CA LEU A 111 -26.09 6.89 -41.93
C LEU A 111 -26.16 6.22 -40.56
N GLY A 112 -26.86 5.09 -40.41
CA GLY A 112 -26.98 4.38 -39.12
C GLY A 112 -25.63 3.92 -38.55
N PHE A 113 -24.72 3.47 -39.41
CA PHE A 113 -23.36 3.08 -39.03
C PHE A 113 -22.54 4.28 -38.53
N TYR A 114 -22.59 5.40 -39.25
CA TYR A 114 -21.88 6.62 -38.85
C TYR A 114 -22.45 7.22 -37.56
N ILE A 115 -23.78 7.18 -37.36
CA ILE A 115 -24.45 7.64 -36.14
C ILE A 115 -24.02 6.79 -34.94
N LEU A 116 -23.92 5.46 -35.09
CA LEU A 116 -23.46 4.57 -34.03
C LEU A 116 -22.00 4.85 -33.65
N ILE A 117 -21.11 4.99 -34.63
CA ILE A 117 -19.71 5.35 -34.38
C ILE A 117 -19.61 6.69 -33.66
N LEU A 118 -20.37 7.69 -34.10
CA LEU A 118 -20.40 9.01 -33.47
C LEU A 118 -20.90 8.90 -32.01
N ALA A 119 -21.94 8.12 -31.76
CA ALA A 119 -22.46 7.89 -30.42
C ALA A 119 -21.43 7.20 -29.50
N MET A 120 -20.74 6.17 -30.00
CA MET A 120 -19.66 5.49 -29.25
C MET A 120 -18.51 6.45 -28.92
N PHE A 121 -18.15 7.32 -29.86
CA PHE A 121 -17.11 8.33 -29.66
C PHE A 121 -17.51 9.37 -28.61
N VAL A 122 -18.75 9.88 -28.67
CA VAL A 122 -19.29 10.83 -27.70
C VAL A 122 -19.37 10.23 -26.30
N ILE A 123 -19.81 8.96 -26.18
CA ILE A 123 -19.87 8.26 -24.90
C ILE A 123 -18.46 8.10 -24.30
N SER A 124 -17.49 7.67 -25.11
CA SER A 124 -16.10 7.53 -24.68
C SER A 124 -15.52 8.86 -24.20
N LEU A 125 -15.72 9.95 -24.95
CA LEU A 125 -15.30 11.30 -24.56
C LEU A 125 -15.99 11.78 -23.28
N GLY A 126 -17.29 11.49 -23.14
CA GLY A 126 -18.07 11.81 -21.94
C GLY A 126 -17.49 11.15 -20.68
N PHE A 127 -17.13 9.87 -20.77
CA PHE A 127 -16.46 9.18 -19.66
C PHE A 127 -15.10 9.77 -19.35
N VAL A 128 -14.25 10.02 -20.35
CA VAL A 128 -12.93 10.63 -20.14
C VAL A 128 -13.05 12.01 -19.49
N TYR A 129 -14.00 12.84 -19.94
CA TYR A 129 -14.26 14.15 -19.34
C TYR A 129 -14.75 14.04 -17.89
N TYR A 130 -15.68 13.11 -17.62
CA TYR A 130 -16.18 12.87 -16.26
C TYR A 130 -15.06 12.44 -15.31
N PHE A 131 -14.20 11.50 -15.72
CA PHE A 131 -13.08 11.02 -14.91
C PHE A 131 -12.04 12.12 -14.65
N LYS A 132 -11.74 12.95 -15.66
CA LYS A 132 -10.87 14.13 -15.50
C LYS A 132 -11.45 15.17 -14.53
N LYS A 133 -12.76 15.44 -14.60
CA LYS A 133 -13.43 16.37 -13.68
C LYS A 133 -13.47 15.84 -12.24
N SER A 134 -13.62 14.52 -12.08
CA SER A 134 -13.68 13.86 -10.77
C SER A 134 -12.30 13.78 -10.07
N GLY A 135 -11.21 14.20 -10.74
CA GLY A 135 -9.85 14.09 -10.21
C GLY A 135 -9.34 12.64 -10.15
N TRP A 136 -9.96 11.74 -10.92
CA TRP A 136 -9.49 10.35 -11.07
C TRP A 136 -8.36 10.24 -12.11
N ILE A 137 -8.29 11.22 -13.03
CA ILE A 137 -7.24 11.45 -14.04
C ILE A 137 -6.80 12.89 -13.90
#